data_AF-A0A8J6Z9Y4-F1
#
_entry.id   AF-A0A8J6Z9Y4-F1
#
_cell.length_a   1.000
_cell.length_b   1.000
_cell.length_c   1.000
_cell.angle_alpha   90.00
_cell.angle_beta   90.00
_cell.angle_gamma   90.00
#
_symmetry.space_group_name_H-M   'P 1'
#
loop_
_entity.id
_entity.type
_entity.pdbx_description
1 polymer ?
#
loop_
_entity_poly.entity_id
_entity_poly.type
_entity_poly.pdbx_seq_one_letter_code
_entity_poly.pdbx_strand_id
1 'polypeptide(L)'
;MKKNFGAAQELRTQLTEAINAGREPMEIILRLAKTLGELSGEESYFSTTREQILSVYGLALGKAFILDDELAQVRARLEKISAAYENPAFSDEEHTRIGYALAAHREEIARLERLKASEVG
;
A
#
# COMPACT_ATOMS: atom_id res chain seq x y z
N MET A 1 34.51 -14.04 2.29
CA MET A 1 33.08 -13.77 2.54
C MET A 1 32.50 -14.92 3.36
N LYS A 2 32.11 -14.71 4.63
CA LYS A 2 31.46 -15.77 5.42
C LYS A 2 30.06 -15.99 4.84
N LYS A 3 29.75 -17.19 4.35
CA LYS A 3 28.38 -17.57 3.99
C LYS A 3 27.53 -17.52 5.26
N ASN A 4 26.55 -16.63 5.30
CA ASN A 4 25.70 -16.46 6.48
C ASN A 4 24.56 -17.49 6.43
N PHE A 5 24.88 -18.74 6.74
CA PHE A 5 23.96 -19.89 6.62
C PHE A 5 22.69 -19.74 7.46
N GLY A 6 22.75 -19.06 8.61
CA GLY A 6 21.59 -18.83 9.48
C GLY A 6 20.51 -17.98 8.81
N ALA A 7 20.90 -16.84 8.24
CA ALA A 7 19.98 -15.93 7.55
C ALA A 7 19.33 -16.58 6.32
N ALA A 8 20.09 -17.36 5.55
CA ALA A 8 19.55 -18.10 4.40
C ALA A 8 18.58 -19.21 4.83
N GLN A 9 18.86 -19.89 5.94
CA GLN A 9 17.99 -20.94 6.50
C GLN A 9 16.68 -20.35 7.03
N GLU A 10 16.74 -19.18 7.67
CA GLU A 10 15.57 -18.45 8.17
C GLU A 10 14.63 -18.08 7.01
N LEU A 11 15.15 -17.44 5.97
CA LEU A 11 14.37 -17.10 4.77
C LEU A 11 13.74 -18.33 4.10
N ARG A 12 14.48 -19.44 4.01
CA ARG A 12 13.97 -20.69 3.44
C ARG A 12 12.79 -21.25 4.24
N THR A 13 12.88 -21.18 5.57
CA THR A 13 11.84 -21.67 6.48
C THR A 13 10.57 -20.83 6.34
N GLN A 14 10.70 -19.50 6.42
CA GLN A 14 9.57 -18.58 6.25
C GLN A 14 8.88 -18.73 4.90
N LEU A 15 9.65 -18.87 3.81
CA LEU A 15 9.10 -19.09 2.47
C LEU A 15 8.31 -20.42 2.39
N THR A 16 8.88 -21.49 2.93
CA THR A 16 8.25 -22.82 2.92
C THR A 16 6.95 -22.83 3.71
N GLU A 17 6.94 -22.22 4.89
CA GLU A 17 5.74 -22.06 5.72
C GLU A 17 4.66 -21.25 5.02
N ALA A 18 5.03 -20.14 4.39
CA ALA A 18 4.09 -19.28 3.68
C ALA A 18 3.45 -19.98 2.48
N ILE A 19 4.23 -20.75 1.71
CA ILE A 19 3.74 -21.56 0.60
C ILE A 19 2.80 -22.67 1.11
N ASN A 20 3.20 -23.42 2.14
CA ASN A 20 2.39 -24.50 2.69
C ASN A 20 1.08 -24.00 3.31
N ALA A 21 1.08 -22.79 3.85
CA ALA A 21 -0.12 -22.13 4.38
C ALA A 21 -1.02 -21.56 3.26
N GLY A 22 -0.64 -21.66 1.98
CA GLY A 22 -1.41 -21.12 0.87
C GLY A 22 -1.51 -19.60 0.88
N ARG A 23 -0.51 -18.90 1.43
CA ARG A 23 -0.53 -17.44 1.49
C ARG A 23 -0.54 -16.83 0.11
N GLU A 24 -1.14 -15.64 0.02
CA GLU A 24 -1.21 -14.88 -1.21
C GLU A 24 0.23 -14.52 -1.67
N PRO A 25 0.60 -14.77 -2.95
CA PRO A 25 1.96 -14.57 -3.44
C PRO A 25 2.60 -13.20 -3.15
N MET A 26 1.86 -12.10 -3.22
CA MET A 26 2.43 -10.77 -2.92
C MET A 26 2.63 -10.56 -1.43
N GLU A 27 1.78 -11.12 -0.58
CA GLU A 27 2.02 -11.17 0.87
C GLU A 27 3.36 -11.89 1.17
N ILE A 28 3.66 -12.97 0.45
CA ILE A 28 4.93 -13.70 0.59
C ILE A 28 6.11 -12.80 0.20
N ILE A 29 6.03 -12.10 -0.93
CA ILE A 29 7.09 -11.20 -1.41
C ILE A 29 7.34 -10.07 -0.42
N LEU A 30 6.28 -9.43 0.08
CA LEU A 30 6.40 -8.33 1.04
C LEU A 30 6.97 -8.79 2.39
N ARG A 31 6.61 -10.00 2.86
CA ARG A 31 7.22 -10.59 4.05
C ARG A 31 8.71 -10.85 3.85
N LEU A 32 9.10 -11.40 2.71
CA LEU A 32 10.52 -11.60 2.37
C LEU A 32 11.27 -10.28 2.31
N ALA A 33 10.69 -9.23 1.70
CA ALA A 33 11.28 -7.90 1.67
C ALA A 33 11.50 -7.34 3.08
N LYS A 34 10.52 -7.52 3.98
CA LYS A 34 10.69 -7.13 5.38
C LYS A 34 11.86 -7.86 6.05
N THR A 35 11.87 -9.20 5.96
CA THR A 35 12.93 -10.02 6.55
C THR A 35 14.31 -9.68 5.97
N LEU A 36 14.39 -9.39 4.68
CA LEU A 36 15.63 -8.97 4.04
C LEU A 36 16.11 -7.60 4.54
N GLY A 37 15.21 -6.63 4.70
CA GLY A 37 15.53 -5.31 5.27
C GLY A 37 16.06 -5.42 6.70
N GLU A 38 15.45 -6.26 7.53
CA GLU A 38 15.92 -6.54 8.89
C GLU A 38 17.32 -7.19 8.89
N LEU A 39 17.56 -8.15 8.00
CA LEU A 39 18.84 -8.86 7.89
C LEU A 39 19.97 -7.99 7.30
N SER A 40 19.64 -7.04 6.42
CA SER A 40 20.60 -6.13 5.78
C SER A 40 20.84 -4.84 6.57
N GLY A 41 19.97 -4.54 7.56
CA GLY A 41 19.95 -3.24 8.25
C GLY A 41 19.32 -2.11 7.42
N GLU A 42 18.62 -2.44 6.33
CA GLU A 42 17.90 -1.49 5.48
C GLU A 42 16.40 -1.50 5.81
N GLU A 43 16.02 -0.80 6.88
CA GLU A 43 14.63 -0.76 7.36
C GLU A 43 13.62 -0.26 6.30
N SER A 44 14.06 0.57 5.36
CA SER A 44 13.24 1.09 4.26
C SER A 44 12.98 0.08 3.14
N TYR A 45 13.68 -1.06 3.11
CA TYR A 45 13.60 -2.00 1.99
C TYR A 45 12.18 -2.53 1.77
N PHE A 46 11.42 -2.75 2.85
CA PHE A 46 10.01 -3.10 2.79
C PHE A 46 9.17 -2.03 2.08
N SER A 47 9.24 -0.78 2.53
CA SER A 47 8.44 0.32 1.95
C SER A 47 8.81 0.58 0.50
N THR A 48 10.10 0.54 0.15
CA THR A 48 10.56 0.74 -1.23
C THR A 48 10.09 -0.38 -2.16
N THR A 49 10.22 -1.64 -1.74
CA THR A 49 9.75 -2.80 -2.53
C THR A 49 8.24 -2.73 -2.74
N ARG A 50 7.52 -2.32 -1.70
CA ARG A 50 6.08 -2.14 -1.72
C ARG A 50 5.64 -1.06 -2.71
N GLU A 51 6.29 0.11 -2.69
CA GLU A 51 6.03 1.18 -3.65
C GLU A 51 6.34 0.76 -5.09
N GLN A 52 7.41 0.00 -5.32
CA GLN A 52 7.77 -0.53 -6.63
C GLN A 52 6.72 -1.51 -7.17
N ILE A 53 6.24 -2.43 -6.32
CA ILE A 53 5.16 -3.37 -6.69
C ILE A 53 3.89 -2.58 -7.09
N LEU A 54 3.51 -1.57 -6.30
CA LEU A 54 2.36 -0.74 -6.60
C LEU A 54 2.53 0.05 -7.90
N SER A 55 3.72 0.60 -8.15
CA SER A 55 4.04 1.36 -9.36
C SER A 55 3.98 0.51 -10.64
N VAL A 56 4.45 -0.75 -10.57
CA VAL A 56 4.50 -1.65 -11.74
C VAL A 56 3.15 -2.27 -12.03
N TYR A 57 2.45 -2.74 -11.00
CA TYR A 57 1.25 -3.56 -11.20
C TYR A 57 -0.05 -2.76 -11.03
N GLY A 58 -0.02 -1.62 -10.33
CA GLY A 58 -1.19 -0.75 -10.13
C GLY A 58 -2.46 -1.49 -9.74
N LEU A 59 -3.61 -0.97 -10.21
CA LEU A 59 -4.94 -1.57 -10.08
C LEU A 59 -5.09 -2.94 -10.78
N ALA A 60 -4.13 -3.35 -11.62
CA ALA A 60 -4.24 -4.60 -12.39
C ALA A 60 -4.05 -5.87 -11.55
N LEU A 61 -3.59 -5.73 -10.30
CA LEU A 61 -3.48 -6.87 -9.40
C LEU A 61 -4.80 -7.31 -8.79
N GLY A 62 -5.84 -6.45 -8.73
CA GLY A 62 -7.17 -6.82 -8.20
C GLY A 62 -7.09 -7.62 -6.90
N LYS A 63 -6.32 -7.10 -5.93
CA LYS A 63 -6.07 -7.78 -4.64
C LYS A 63 -6.40 -6.85 -3.49
N ALA A 64 -7.19 -7.34 -2.55
CA ALA A 64 -7.63 -6.66 -1.34
C ALA A 64 -6.53 -5.87 -0.60
N PHE A 65 -5.30 -6.38 -0.48
CA PHE A 65 -4.23 -5.67 0.25
C PHE A 65 -3.70 -4.41 -0.49
N ILE A 66 -3.81 -4.38 -1.82
CA ILE A 66 -3.45 -3.23 -2.67
C ILE A 66 -4.57 -2.20 -2.60
N LEU A 67 -5.82 -2.67 -2.70
CA LEU A 67 -7.01 -1.83 -2.55
C LEU A 67 -7.08 -1.19 -1.16
N ASP A 68 -6.72 -1.91 -0.10
CA ASP A 68 -6.74 -1.40 1.27
C ASP A 68 -5.71 -0.30 1.52
N ASP A 69 -4.53 -0.44 0.93
CA ASP A 69 -3.51 0.58 1.08
C ASP A 69 -3.76 1.79 0.18
N GLU A 70 -4.25 1.58 -1.04
CA GLU A 70 -4.65 2.69 -1.89
C GLU A 70 -5.83 3.45 -1.26
N LEU A 71 -6.79 2.74 -0.67
CA LEU A 71 -7.83 3.35 0.17
C LEU A 71 -7.23 4.14 1.32
N ALA A 72 -6.25 3.60 2.04
CA ALA A 72 -5.59 4.30 3.14
C ALA A 72 -4.87 5.58 2.66
N GLN A 73 -4.16 5.53 1.53
CA GLN A 73 -3.48 6.68 0.94
C GLN A 73 -4.45 7.75 0.44
N VAL A 74 -5.52 7.37 -0.27
CA VAL A 74 -6.52 8.31 -0.77
C VAL A 74 -7.30 8.93 0.40
N ARG A 75 -7.62 8.16 1.46
CA ARG A 75 -8.21 8.69 2.70
C ARG A 75 -7.28 9.68 3.40
N ALA A 76 -5.99 9.37 3.53
CA ALA A 76 -5.02 10.28 4.13
C ALA A 76 -4.84 11.59 3.33
N ARG A 77 -4.91 11.51 1.99
CA ARG A 77 -4.92 12.71 1.13
C ARG A 77 -6.22 13.51 1.27
N LEU A 78 -7.37 12.83 1.31
CA LEU A 78 -8.67 13.46 1.52
C LEU A 78 -8.72 14.22 2.84
N GLU A 79 -8.16 13.66 3.92
CA GLU A 79 -8.08 14.31 5.23
C GLU A 79 -7.27 15.62 5.16
N LYS A 80 -6.10 15.59 4.52
CA LYS A 80 -5.27 16.80 4.32
C LYS A 80 -5.98 17.87 3.50
N ILE A 81 -6.67 17.48 2.44
CA ILE A 81 -7.41 18.40 1.58
C ILE A 81 -8.65 18.95 2.30
N SER A 82 -9.28 18.15 3.16
CA SER A 82 -10.40 18.59 4.00
C SER A 82 -9.94 19.62 5.02
N ALA A 83 -8.79 19.40 5.67
CA ALA A 83 -8.19 20.39 6.57
C ALA A 83 -7.82 21.70 5.83
N ALA A 84 -7.36 21.60 4.57
CA ALA A 84 -7.12 22.77 3.74
C ALA A 84 -8.42 23.51 3.38
N TYR A 85 -9.53 22.79 3.14
CA TYR A 85 -10.83 23.38 2.84
C TYR A 85 -11.41 24.19 4.01
N GLU A 86 -11.07 23.85 5.26
CA GLU A 86 -11.52 24.59 6.45
C GLU A 86 -10.68 25.83 6.75
N ASN A 87 -9.62 26.11 5.97
CA ASN A 87 -8.74 27.25 6.23
C ASN A 87 -9.41 28.57 5.80
N PRO A 88 -9.74 29.48 6.74
CA PRO A 88 -10.43 30.73 6.42
C PRO A 88 -9.55 31.75 5.69
N ALA A 89 -8.25 31.48 5.53
CA ALA A 89 -7.32 32.33 4.78
C ALA A 89 -7.41 32.13 3.26
N PHE A 90 -8.17 31.14 2.78
CA PHE A 90 -8.35 30.89 1.36
C PHE A 90 -9.51 31.71 0.79
N SER A 91 -9.36 32.07 -0.48
CA SER A 91 -10.41 32.75 -1.26
C SER A 91 -11.51 31.79 -1.70
N ASP A 92 -12.66 32.34 -2.12
CA ASP A 92 -13.78 31.56 -2.65
C ASP A 92 -13.39 30.69 -3.86
N GLU A 93 -12.49 31.19 -4.71
CA GLU A 93 -11.97 30.43 -5.85
C GLU A 93 -11.08 29.27 -5.40
N GLU A 94 -10.24 29.48 -4.39
CA GLU A 94 -9.42 28.42 -3.80
C GLU A 94 -10.28 27.36 -3.11
N HIS A 95 -11.29 27.76 -2.32
CA HIS A 95 -12.26 26.83 -1.75
C HIS A 95 -12.99 26.04 -2.83
N THR A 96 -13.40 26.69 -3.93
CA THR A 96 -14.05 26.00 -5.06
C THR A 96 -13.14 24.93 -5.66
N ARG A 97 -11.86 25.26 -5.90
CA ARG A 97 -10.86 24.32 -6.44
C ARG A 97 -10.57 23.16 -5.49
N ILE A 98 -10.44 23.44 -4.20
CA ILE A 98 -10.28 22.41 -3.15
C ILE A 98 -11.53 21.53 -3.10
N GLY A 99 -12.73 22.11 -3.23
CA GLY A 99 -14.00 21.38 -3.30
C GLY A 99 -14.05 20.37 -4.45
N TYR A 100 -13.56 20.74 -5.63
CA TYR A 100 -13.43 19.79 -6.76
C TYR A 100 -12.48 18.63 -6.44
N ALA A 101 -11.33 18.92 -5.81
CA ALA A 101 -10.38 17.88 -5.40
C ALA A 101 -10.99 16.94 -4.34
N LEU A 102 -11.77 17.46 -3.39
CA LEU A 102 -12.51 16.66 -2.42
C LEU A 102 -13.52 15.72 -3.09
N ALA A 103 -14.28 16.22 -4.06
CA ALA A 103 -15.26 15.43 -4.80
C ALA A 103 -14.59 14.26 -5.56
N ALA A 104 -13.51 14.55 -6.29
CA ALA A 104 -12.76 13.54 -7.03
C ALA A 104 -12.19 12.45 -6.11
N HIS A 105 -11.62 12.81 -4.96
CA HIS A 105 -11.10 11.83 -4.01
C HIS A 105 -12.19 11.00 -3.32
N ARG A 106 -13.38 11.58 -3.05
CA ARG A 106 -14.52 10.82 -2.53
C ARG A 106 -15.03 9.81 -3.56
N GLU A 107 -15.11 10.20 -4.83
CA GLU A 107 -15.51 9.31 -5.92
C GLU A 107 -14.52 8.14 -6.09
N GLU A 108 -13.23 8.43 -5.99
CA GLU A 108 -12.19 7.42 -6.09
C GLU A 108 -12.23 6.42 -4.92
N ILE A 109 -12.43 6.89 -3.68
CA ILE A 109 -12.65 6.01 -2.52
C ILE A 109 -13.86 5.11 -2.77
N ALA A 110 -14.98 5.66 -3.24
CA ALA A 110 -16.18 4.88 -3.51
C ALA A 110 -15.95 3.84 -4.62
N ARG A 111 -15.13 4.15 -5.63
CA ARG A 111 -14.73 3.20 -6.68
C ARG A 111 -13.88 2.06 -6.11
N LEU A 112 -12.88 2.37 -5.29
CA LEU A 112 -12.01 1.39 -4.66
C LEU A 112 -12.77 0.49 -3.68
N GLU A 113 -13.69 1.04 -2.89
CA GLU A 113 -14.57 0.27 -1.99
C GLU A 113 -15.48 -0.70 -2.76
N ARG A 114 -16.03 -0.27 -3.92
CA ARG A 114 -16.81 -1.15 -4.80
C ARG A 114 -15.98 -2.30 -5.36
N LEU A 115 -14.76 -2.02 -5.81
CA LEU A 115 -13.84 -3.05 -6.31
C LEU A 115 -13.50 -4.06 -5.21
N LYS A 116 -13.20 -3.58 -3.99
CA LYS A 116 -12.95 -4.44 -2.84
C LYS A 116 -14.15 -5.32 -2.51
N ALA A 117 -15.36 -4.76 -2.51
CA ALA A 117 -16.58 -5.52 -2.24
C ALA A 117 -16.85 -6.63 -3.29
N SER A 118 -16.46 -6.40 -4.54
CA SER A 118 -16.59 -7.41 -5.62
C SER A 118 -15.57 -8.55 -5.58
N GLU A 119 -14.50 -8.44 -4.78
CA GLU A 119 -13.48 -9.50 -4.62
C GLU A 119 -13.78 -10.48 -3.48
N VAL A 120 -14.72 -10.14 -2.58
CA VAL A 120 -15.09 -10.96 -1.41
C VAL A 120 -16.28 -11.90 -1.70
N GLY A 121 -16.88 -11.82 -2.90
CA GLY A 121 -17.97 -12.68 -3.37
C GLY A 121 -17.50 -13.74 -4.36
#